data_AF-A0A523ANP3-F1
#
_entry.id   AF-A0A523ANP3-F1
#
_cell.length_a   1.000
_cell.length_b   1.000
_cell.length_c   1.000
_cell.angle_alpha   90.00
_cell.angle_beta   90.00
_cell.angle_gamma   90.00
#
_symmetry.space_group_name_H-M   'P 1'
#
loop_
_entity.id
_entity.type
_entity.pdbx_description
1 polymer ?
#
loop_
_entity_poly.entity_id
_entity_poly.type
_entity_poly.pdbx_seq_one_letter_code
_entity_poly.pdbx_strand_id
1 'polypeptide(L)'
;MEETSRRLRRRLWVFAGICLLLAVSSKLLYLRGLTLPNLELIIPVLVVTGSTYLWNLGERTERVGRTFGLLVLGGVLAVDLLFWGWHPIYLFTWSGFLLVWLLATRNRLSPFSGFRGLLGRTALTTAVAILLFDFWTGVVGSPLTSSFYGPLTSLSTWLTALALQFPFTLYHLSSLLFLPPLVGLLRLSTRIRVEAPLAVRVGASLSTTQRR
;
A
#
# COMPACT_ATOMS: atom_id res chain seq x y z
N MET A 1 20.22 -6.47 -21.11
CA MET A 1 18.89 -6.71 -20.48
C MET A 1 18.99 -7.03 -18.99
N GLU A 2 19.92 -7.89 -18.58
CA GLU A 2 20.08 -8.32 -17.18
C GLU A 2 20.42 -7.16 -16.22
N GLU A 3 21.30 -6.25 -16.64
CA GLU A 3 21.66 -5.11 -15.81
C GLU A 3 20.50 -4.13 -15.55
N THR A 4 19.67 -3.86 -16.56
CA THR A 4 18.47 -3.03 -16.43
C THR A 4 17.46 -3.65 -15.47
N SER A 5 17.26 -4.98 -15.56
CA SER A 5 16.38 -5.73 -14.66
C SER A 5 16.90 -5.71 -13.21
N ARG A 6 18.22 -5.87 -13.02
CA ARG A 6 18.88 -5.77 -11.71
C ARG A 6 18.73 -4.37 -11.09
N ARG A 7 18.94 -3.30 -11.86
CA ARG A 7 18.77 -1.91 -11.40
C ARG A 7 17.32 -1.62 -11.01
N LEU A 8 16.35 -2.07 -11.82
CA LEU A 8 14.92 -1.95 -11.51
C LEU A 8 14.57 -2.68 -10.21
N ARG A 9 15.02 -3.93 -10.05
CA ARG A 9 14.82 -4.72 -8.83
C ARG A 9 15.32 -4.00 -7.58
N ARG A 10 16.53 -3.42 -7.63
CA ARG A 10 17.09 -2.64 -6.51
C ARG A 10 16.20 -1.45 -6.15
N ARG A 11 15.71 -0.68 -7.12
CA ARG A 11 14.82 0.47 -6.88
C ARG A 11 13.49 0.04 -6.26
N LEU A 12 12.94 -1.10 -6.69
CA LEU A 12 11.72 -1.66 -6.11
C LEU A 12 11.91 -2.11 -4.66
N TRP A 13 13.07 -2.68 -4.34
CA TRP A 13 13.41 -3.01 -2.96
C TRP A 13 13.54 -1.77 -2.07
N VAL A 14 14.15 -0.70 -2.59
CA VAL A 14 14.22 0.60 -1.90
C VAL A 14 12.81 1.16 -1.67
N PHE A 15 11.96 1.14 -2.69
CA PHE A 15 10.56 1.54 -2.58
C PHE A 15 9.81 0.74 -1.51
N ALA A 16 9.93 -0.59 -1.54
CA ALA A 16 9.31 -1.47 -0.56
C ALA A 16 9.82 -1.22 0.86
N GLY A 17 11.12 -0.97 1.02
CA GLY A 17 11.73 -0.57 2.29
C GLY A 17 11.18 0.75 2.81
N ILE A 18 11.02 1.76 1.94
CA ILE A 18 10.39 3.05 2.30
C ILE A 18 8.95 2.82 2.74
N CYS A 19 8.17 2.03 2.00
CA CYS A 19 6.79 1.69 2.37
C CYS A 19 6.69 1.00 3.73
N LEU A 20 7.56 0.02 4.00
CA LEU A 20 7.62 -0.66 5.30
C LEU A 20 7.97 0.32 6.42
N LEU A 21 9.00 1.14 6.22
CA LEU A 21 9.42 2.16 7.20
C LEU A 21 8.30 3.15 7.48
N LEU A 22 7.59 3.62 6.45
CA LEU A 22 6.47 4.52 6.59
C LEU A 22 5.32 3.90 7.42
N ALA A 23 4.95 2.65 7.12
CA ALA A 23 3.89 1.94 7.83
C ALA A 23 4.25 1.64 9.30
N VAL A 24 5.50 1.28 9.58
CA VAL A 24 5.97 1.03 10.96
C VAL A 24 6.14 2.34 11.73
N SER A 25 6.70 3.38 11.10
CA SER A 25 6.94 4.67 11.74
C SER A 25 5.65 5.42 12.04
N SER A 26 4.61 5.29 11.20
CA SER A 26 3.31 5.90 11.49
C SER A 26 2.75 5.38 12.83
N LYS A 27 2.95 4.08 13.12
CA LYS A 27 2.57 3.47 14.40
C LYS A 27 3.40 3.97 15.58
N LEU A 28 4.72 4.13 15.40
CA LEU A 28 5.61 4.62 16.47
C LEU A 28 5.38 6.09 16.81
N LEU A 29 4.97 6.92 15.85
CA LEU A 29 4.62 8.32 16.09
C LEU A 29 3.41 8.47 17.03
N TYR A 30 2.47 7.50 17.00
CA TYR A 30 1.35 7.46 17.95
C TYR A 30 1.81 7.33 19.40
N LEU A 31 2.90 6.61 19.66
CA LEU A 31 3.43 6.41 21.02
C LEU A 31 4.04 7.69 21.62
N ARG A 32 4.42 8.66 20.79
CA ARG A 32 5.04 9.92 21.24
C ARG A 32 4.06 11.09 21.38
N GLY A 33 2.76 10.85 21.21
CA GLY A 33 1.74 11.91 21.30
C GLY A 33 1.83 12.97 20.19
N LEU A 34 2.68 12.75 19.18
CA LEU A 34 2.75 13.61 17.99
C LEU A 34 1.59 13.24 17.07
N THR A 35 0.45 13.88 17.32
CA THR A 35 -0.68 13.91 16.39
C THR A 35 -0.37 14.85 15.23
N LEU A 36 0.61 14.49 14.38
CA LEU A 36 0.38 14.72 12.94
C LEU A 36 -1.01 14.16 12.63
N PRO A 37 -1.79 14.72 11.67
CA PRO A 37 -3.12 14.16 11.39
C PRO A 37 -2.93 12.65 11.29
N ASN A 38 -3.62 11.92 12.18
CA ASN A 38 -3.30 10.57 12.67
C ASN A 38 -3.58 9.51 11.57
N LEU A 39 -3.37 9.89 10.32
CA LEU A 39 -3.80 9.25 9.10
C LEU A 39 -3.23 7.83 8.99
N GLU A 40 -4.12 6.91 8.66
CA GLU A 40 -3.86 5.49 8.56
C GLU A 40 -3.03 5.22 7.29
N LEU A 41 -1.75 4.88 7.44
CA LEU A 41 -0.83 4.72 6.31
C LEU A 41 -0.65 3.26 5.87
N ILE A 42 -1.13 2.30 6.67
CA ILE A 42 -0.92 0.87 6.40
C ILE A 42 -1.78 0.45 5.21
N ILE A 43 -3.07 0.80 5.16
CA ILE A 43 -3.94 0.45 4.01
C ILE A 43 -3.43 1.06 2.70
N PRO A 44 -3.11 2.38 2.60
CA PRO A 44 -2.49 2.94 1.40
C PRO A 44 -1.23 2.20 0.95
N VAL A 45 -0.34 1.85 1.89
CA VAL A 45 0.88 1.10 1.59
C VAL A 45 0.56 -0.30 1.06
N LEU A 46 -0.32 -1.05 1.73
CA LEU A 46 -0.73 -2.38 1.30
C LEU A 46 -1.37 -2.34 -0.10
N VAL A 47 -2.23 -1.36 -0.36
CA VAL A 47 -2.92 -1.24 -1.63
C VAL A 47 -1.96 -0.86 -2.76
N VAL A 48 -1.09 0.14 -2.58
CA VAL A 48 -0.13 0.54 -3.62
C VAL A 48 0.85 -0.60 -3.92
N THR A 49 1.41 -1.23 -2.89
CA THR A 49 2.41 -2.29 -3.08
C THR A 49 1.78 -3.59 -3.60
N GLY A 50 0.62 -3.97 -3.08
CA GLY A 50 -0.10 -5.19 -3.47
C GLY A 50 -0.76 -5.10 -4.83
N SER A 51 -1.29 -3.92 -5.21
CA SER A 51 -1.96 -3.75 -6.50
C SER A 51 -1.03 -3.78 -7.70
N THR A 52 0.30 -3.74 -7.52
CA THR A 52 1.22 -3.55 -8.65
C THR A 52 1.84 -4.87 -9.11
N TYR A 53 1.87 -5.08 -10.43
CA TYR A 53 2.41 -6.31 -11.03
C TYR A 53 3.95 -6.41 -11.02
N LEU A 54 4.61 -5.48 -10.33
CA LEU A 54 6.07 -5.29 -10.36
C LEU A 54 6.88 -6.44 -9.79
N TRP A 55 6.22 -7.29 -9.02
CA TRP A 55 6.83 -8.45 -8.42
C TRP A 55 7.08 -9.57 -9.44
N ASN A 56 6.48 -9.51 -10.63
CA ASN A 56 6.61 -10.56 -11.64
C ASN A 56 7.90 -10.51 -12.49
N LEU A 57 8.98 -9.93 -11.97
CA LEU A 57 10.30 -9.82 -12.64
C LEU A 57 11.17 -11.10 -12.48
N GLY A 58 10.54 -12.22 -12.11
CA GLY A 58 11.15 -13.52 -11.84
C GLY A 58 10.50 -14.23 -10.64
N GLU A 59 10.57 -15.56 -10.56
CA GLU A 59 9.88 -16.37 -9.53
C GLU A 59 10.17 -15.92 -8.09
N ARG A 60 11.43 -15.60 -7.78
CA ARG A 60 11.83 -15.18 -6.42
C ARG A 60 11.23 -13.83 -6.04
N THR A 61 11.21 -12.87 -6.98
CA THR A 61 10.58 -11.55 -6.76
C THR A 61 9.06 -11.66 -6.69
N GLU A 62 8.47 -12.61 -7.42
CA GLU A 62 7.03 -12.82 -7.43
C GLU A 62 6.58 -13.39 -6.09
N ARG A 63 7.29 -14.41 -5.59
CA ARG A 63 7.04 -14.99 -4.26
C ARG A 63 7.17 -13.93 -3.17
N VAL A 64 8.25 -13.14 -3.20
CA VAL A 64 8.48 -12.04 -2.27
C VAL A 64 7.35 -11.02 -2.33
N GLY A 65 6.93 -10.61 -3.52
CA GLY A 65 5.86 -9.64 -3.70
C GLY A 65 4.52 -10.10 -3.15
N ARG A 66 4.19 -11.38 -3.36
CA ARG A 66 3.00 -12.02 -2.78
C ARG A 66 3.06 -12.08 -1.25
N THR A 67 4.26 -12.17 -0.67
CA THR A 67 4.48 -12.20 0.78
C THR A 67 4.80 -10.84 1.41
N PHE A 68 5.04 -9.79 0.62
CA PHE A 68 5.49 -8.49 1.14
C PHE A 68 4.46 -7.89 2.08
N GLY A 69 3.17 -7.98 1.74
CA GLY A 69 2.10 -7.58 2.65
C GLY A 69 2.21 -8.30 3.98
N LEU A 70 2.47 -9.60 4.00
CA LEU A 70 2.64 -10.37 5.24
C LEU A 70 3.83 -9.87 6.09
N LEU A 71 4.91 -9.36 5.47
CA LEU A 71 6.02 -8.74 6.20
C LEU A 71 5.64 -7.41 6.82
N VAL A 72 4.90 -6.56 6.08
CA VAL A 72 4.34 -5.31 6.61
C VAL A 72 3.41 -5.60 7.79
N LEU A 73 2.53 -6.60 7.63
CA LEU A 73 1.62 -7.03 8.67
C LEU A 73 2.36 -7.58 9.90
N GLY A 74 3.35 -8.45 9.70
CA GLY A 74 4.18 -8.95 10.80
C GLY A 74 4.90 -7.83 11.56
N GLY A 75 5.39 -6.81 10.85
CA GLY A 75 6.01 -5.63 11.45
C GLY A 75 5.03 -4.81 12.30
N VAL A 76 3.83 -4.54 11.77
CA VAL A 76 2.78 -3.84 12.52
C VAL A 76 2.34 -4.67 13.74
N LEU A 77 2.28 -6.02 13.63
CA LEU A 77 1.89 -6.91 14.72
C LEU A 77 2.92 -6.89 15.84
N ALA A 78 4.19 -6.93 15.47
CA ALA A 78 5.27 -6.81 16.45
C ALA A 78 5.14 -5.49 17.23
N VAL A 79 4.88 -4.36 16.55
CA VAL A 79 4.67 -3.07 17.22
C VAL A 79 3.43 -3.11 18.13
N ASP A 80 2.29 -3.61 17.64
CA ASP A 80 1.06 -3.69 18.43
C ASP A 80 1.27 -4.51 19.72
N LEU A 81 1.89 -5.68 19.61
CA LEU A 81 2.15 -6.56 20.75
C LEU A 81 3.20 -6.01 21.72
N LEU A 82 4.27 -5.38 21.21
CA LEU A 82 5.36 -4.87 22.04
C LEU A 82 4.97 -3.64 22.85
N PHE A 83 4.09 -2.78 22.32
CA PHE A 83 3.78 -1.49 22.94
C PHE A 83 2.38 -1.40 23.54
N TRP A 84 1.40 -2.13 22.99
CA TRP A 84 0.02 -2.10 23.47
C TRP A 84 -0.42 -3.43 24.10
N GLY A 85 0.34 -4.51 23.92
CA GLY A 85 0.00 -5.82 24.47
C GLY A 85 -1.10 -6.50 23.68
N TRP A 86 -1.65 -7.60 24.20
CA TRP A 86 -2.68 -8.36 23.48
C TRP A 86 -4.07 -7.77 23.70
N HIS A 87 -4.78 -7.45 22.61
CA HIS A 87 -6.18 -7.03 22.64
C HIS A 87 -7.07 -7.92 21.76
N PRO A 88 -8.29 -8.31 22.21
CA PRO A 88 -9.17 -9.17 21.42
C PRO A 88 -9.56 -8.61 20.05
N ILE A 89 -9.66 -7.27 19.94
CA ILE A 89 -9.97 -6.59 18.68
C ILE A 89 -8.94 -6.89 17.58
N TYR A 90 -7.70 -7.25 17.94
CA TYR A 90 -6.63 -7.58 17.01
C TYR A 90 -7.02 -8.71 16.05
N LEU A 91 -7.83 -9.68 16.48
CA LEU A 91 -8.33 -10.73 15.58
C LEU A 91 -9.05 -10.14 14.36
N PHE A 92 -9.78 -9.04 14.53
CA PHE A 92 -10.49 -8.35 13.46
C PHE A 92 -9.58 -7.39 12.72
N THR A 93 -8.69 -6.68 13.41
CA THR A 93 -7.74 -5.75 12.77
C THR A 93 -6.79 -6.50 11.83
N TRP A 94 -6.25 -7.63 12.27
CA TRP A 94 -5.33 -8.47 11.47
C TRP A 94 -6.00 -9.12 10.28
N SER A 95 -7.16 -9.75 10.52
CA SER A 95 -7.91 -10.35 9.41
C SER A 95 -8.43 -9.28 8.44
N GLY A 96 -8.78 -8.08 8.93
CA GLY A 96 -9.10 -6.91 8.12
C GLY A 96 -7.93 -6.51 7.21
N PHE A 97 -6.73 -6.37 7.75
CA PHE A 97 -5.56 -6.05 6.93
C PHE A 97 -5.21 -7.16 5.93
N LEU A 98 -5.43 -8.43 6.28
CA LEU A 98 -5.30 -9.54 5.33
C LEU A 98 -6.31 -9.43 4.20
N LEU A 99 -7.57 -9.07 4.48
CA LEU A 99 -8.59 -8.81 3.45
C LEU A 99 -8.17 -7.67 2.52
N VAL A 100 -7.64 -6.57 3.08
CA VAL A 100 -7.09 -5.44 2.31
C VAL A 100 -5.97 -5.91 1.39
N TRP A 101 -5.01 -6.69 1.91
CA TRP A 101 -3.90 -7.22 1.12
C TRP A 101 -4.39 -8.14 -0.01
N LEU A 102 -5.32 -9.04 0.30
CA LEU A 102 -5.92 -9.94 -0.70
C LEU A 102 -6.64 -9.14 -1.78
N LEU A 103 -7.43 -8.13 -1.43
CA LEU A 103 -8.09 -7.26 -2.40
C LEU A 103 -7.07 -6.53 -3.28
N ALA A 104 -6.03 -5.96 -2.69
CA ALA A 104 -4.98 -5.25 -3.41
C ALA A 104 -4.32 -6.15 -4.47
N THR A 105 -3.89 -7.35 -4.08
CA THR A 105 -3.20 -8.28 -4.99
C THR A 105 -4.04 -8.76 -6.19
N ARG A 106 -5.37 -8.61 -6.13
CA ARG A 106 -6.27 -8.96 -7.23
C ARG A 106 -6.31 -7.92 -8.36
N ASN A 107 -5.97 -6.66 -8.08
CA ASN A 107 -6.08 -5.58 -9.07
C ASN A 107 -5.06 -5.65 -10.21
N ARG A 108 -3.86 -6.18 -9.95
CA ARG A 108 -2.80 -6.41 -10.96
C ARG A 108 -2.55 -5.19 -11.89
N LEU A 109 -2.45 -4.00 -11.32
CA LEU A 109 -2.19 -2.75 -12.03
C LEU A 109 -0.78 -2.74 -12.60
N SER A 110 -0.67 -2.27 -13.85
CA SER A 110 0.61 -2.00 -14.48
C SER A 110 1.16 -0.65 -14.00
N PRO A 111 2.39 -0.61 -13.45
CA PRO A 111 3.04 0.63 -13.00
C PRO A 111 3.46 1.54 -14.17
N PHE A 112 3.48 0.98 -15.39
CA PHE A 112 3.84 1.69 -16.61
C PHE A 112 2.66 2.49 -17.18
N SER A 113 1.44 2.26 -16.67
CA SER A 113 0.25 3.02 -17.05
C SER A 113 0.37 4.51 -16.73
N GLY A 114 -0.47 5.33 -17.36
CA GLY A 114 -0.53 6.77 -17.11
C GLY A 114 -0.79 7.08 -15.63
N PHE A 115 -0.14 8.12 -15.09
CA PHE A 115 -0.18 8.44 -13.65
C PHE A 115 -1.61 8.61 -13.14
N ARG A 116 -2.45 9.35 -13.87
CA ARG A 116 -3.86 9.59 -13.50
C ARG A 116 -4.67 8.29 -13.46
N GLY A 117 -4.47 7.40 -14.44
CA GLY A 117 -5.15 6.10 -14.48
C GLY A 117 -4.72 5.17 -13.35
N LEU A 118 -3.41 5.12 -13.07
CA LEU A 118 -2.86 4.36 -11.96
C LEU A 118 -3.37 4.88 -10.62
N LEU A 119 -3.29 6.20 -10.41
CA LEU A 119 -3.76 6.86 -9.20
C LEU A 119 -5.25 6.65 -8.99
N GLY A 120 -6.09 6.85 -10.02
CA GLY A 120 -7.54 6.69 -9.90
C GLY A 120 -7.96 5.27 -9.51
N ARG A 121 -7.40 4.24 -10.16
CA ARG A 121 -7.68 2.84 -9.81
C ARG A 121 -7.17 2.46 -8.42
N THR A 122 -5.99 2.95 -8.05
CA THR A 122 -5.42 2.74 -6.72
C THR A 122 -6.27 3.43 -5.66
N ALA A 123 -6.76 4.65 -5.92
CA ALA A 123 -7.63 5.40 -5.03
C ALA A 123 -8.98 4.72 -4.81
N LEU A 124 -9.63 4.25 -5.89
CA LEU A 124 -10.87 3.48 -5.78
C LEU A 124 -10.66 2.22 -4.93
N THR A 125 -9.58 1.48 -5.20
CA THR A 125 -9.24 0.26 -4.45
C THR A 125 -8.98 0.57 -2.97
N THR A 126 -8.26 1.65 -2.68
CA THR A 126 -7.94 2.05 -1.31
C THR A 126 -9.21 2.48 -0.58
N ALA A 127 -10.11 3.22 -1.23
CA ALA A 127 -11.39 3.59 -0.64
C ALA A 127 -12.23 2.35 -0.32
N VAL A 128 -12.37 1.41 -1.25
CA VAL A 128 -13.09 0.14 -1.01
C VAL A 128 -12.42 -0.66 0.11
N ALA A 129 -11.09 -0.74 0.13
CA ALA A 129 -10.34 -1.43 1.16
C ALA A 129 -10.59 -0.82 2.56
N ILE A 130 -10.60 0.51 2.67
CA ILE A 130 -10.91 1.22 3.92
C ILE A 130 -12.34 0.91 4.36
N LEU A 131 -13.32 1.00 3.46
CA LEU A 131 -14.73 0.72 3.81
C LEU A 131 -14.90 -0.73 4.31
N LEU A 132 -14.28 -1.69 3.64
CA LEU A 132 -14.34 -3.10 4.05
C LEU A 132 -13.62 -3.34 5.39
N PHE A 133 -12.45 -2.74 5.56
CA PHE A 133 -11.69 -2.83 6.79
C PHE A 133 -12.50 -2.28 7.97
N ASP A 134 -13.02 -1.07 7.83
CA ASP A 134 -13.77 -0.38 8.87
C ASP A 134 -15.09 -1.06 9.22
N PHE A 135 -15.79 -1.60 8.21
CA PHE A 135 -16.97 -2.41 8.45
C PHE A 135 -16.58 -3.66 9.27
N TRP A 136 -15.51 -4.35 8.87
CA TRP A 136 -15.05 -5.56 9.54
C TRP A 136 -14.55 -5.30 10.97
N THR A 137 -13.82 -4.23 11.22
CA THR A 137 -13.25 -3.95 12.54
C THR A 137 -14.21 -3.18 13.44
N GLY A 138 -14.90 -2.20 12.89
CA GLY A 138 -15.75 -1.27 13.63
C GLY A 138 -17.18 -1.76 13.80
N VAL A 139 -17.81 -2.22 12.72
CA VAL A 139 -19.22 -2.66 12.77
C VAL A 139 -19.32 -4.10 13.25
N VAL A 140 -18.39 -4.98 12.83
CA VAL A 140 -18.40 -6.39 13.24
C VAL A 140 -17.52 -6.63 14.46
N GLY A 141 -16.24 -6.30 14.38
CA GLY A 141 -15.26 -6.64 15.41
C GLY A 141 -15.48 -5.96 16.75
N SER A 142 -15.80 -4.66 16.76
CA SER A 142 -15.90 -3.88 18.00
C SER A 142 -17.06 -4.35 18.89
N PRO A 143 -18.28 -4.61 18.37
CA PRO A 143 -19.34 -5.24 19.16
C PRO A 143 -18.97 -6.63 19.68
N LEU A 144 -18.33 -7.47 18.87
CA LEU A 144 -17.98 -8.85 19.26
C LEU A 144 -16.88 -8.92 20.33
N THR A 145 -16.11 -7.85 20.52
CA THR A 145 -14.95 -7.82 21.42
C THR A 145 -15.10 -6.84 22.58
N SER A 146 -16.15 -6.03 22.59
CA SER A 146 -16.41 -5.02 23.62
C SER A 146 -17.84 -5.13 24.14
N SER A 147 -18.01 -5.08 25.45
CA SER A 147 -19.33 -5.02 26.10
C SER A 147 -19.99 -3.63 26.00
N PHE A 148 -19.33 -2.64 25.39
CA PHE A 148 -19.82 -1.26 25.28
C PHE A 148 -21.15 -1.14 24.53
N TYR A 149 -21.37 -1.95 23.50
CA TYR A 149 -22.48 -1.80 22.56
C TYR A 149 -23.77 -2.50 23.01
N GLY A 150 -23.76 -3.18 24.16
CA GLY A 150 -24.90 -3.96 24.66
C GLY A 150 -25.00 -5.38 24.07
N PRO A 151 -26.16 -6.05 24.20
CA PRO A 151 -26.32 -7.45 23.80
C PRO A 151 -26.23 -7.65 22.28
N LEU A 152 -25.40 -8.58 21.83
CA LEU A 152 -25.20 -8.90 20.40
C LEU A 152 -26.48 -9.32 19.65
N THR A 153 -27.50 -9.79 20.37
CA THR A 153 -28.82 -10.14 19.84
C THR A 153 -29.68 -8.92 19.51
N SER A 154 -29.30 -7.73 19.97
CA SER A 154 -30.06 -6.50 19.78
C SER A 154 -29.69 -5.82 18.46
N LEU A 155 -30.69 -5.45 17.67
CA LEU A 155 -30.49 -4.62 16.47
C LEU A 155 -29.82 -3.28 16.81
N SER A 156 -30.12 -2.72 17.99
CA SER A 156 -29.55 -1.45 18.43
C SER A 156 -28.02 -1.49 18.54
N THR A 157 -27.42 -2.60 18.97
CA THR A 157 -25.97 -2.78 19.06
C THR A 157 -25.30 -2.57 17.71
N TRP A 158 -25.83 -3.19 16.65
CA TRP A 158 -25.28 -3.10 15.30
C TRP A 158 -25.50 -1.71 14.69
N LEU A 159 -26.66 -1.08 14.94
CA LEU A 159 -26.93 0.29 14.49
C LEU A 159 -26.03 1.31 15.17
N THR A 160 -25.80 1.18 16.48
CA THR A 160 -24.88 2.04 17.23
C THR A 160 -23.44 1.85 16.74
N ALA A 161 -23.01 0.61 16.50
CA ALA A 161 -21.70 0.34 15.93
C ALA A 161 -21.52 1.00 14.55
N LEU A 162 -22.51 0.87 13.67
CA LEU A 162 -22.50 1.52 12.36
C LEU A 162 -22.47 3.05 12.46
N ALA A 163 -23.30 3.65 13.32
CA ALA A 163 -23.38 5.09 13.50
C ALA A 163 -22.07 5.68 14.03
N LEU A 164 -21.46 5.01 15.03
CA LEU A 164 -20.18 5.44 15.59
C LEU A 164 -19.02 5.21 14.63
N GLN A 165 -19.12 4.25 13.69
CA GLN A 165 -18.06 3.98 12.73
C GLN A 165 -17.94 5.07 11.65
N PHE A 166 -19.04 5.77 11.31
CA PHE A 166 -19.03 6.77 10.25
C PHE A 166 -17.95 7.86 10.37
N PRO A 167 -17.76 8.56 11.52
CA PRO A 167 -16.69 9.53 11.66
C PRO A 167 -15.28 8.91 11.56
N PHE A 168 -15.09 7.69 12.07
CA PHE A 168 -13.81 6.97 11.93
C PHE A 168 -13.52 6.61 10.48
N THR A 169 -14.53 6.24 9.71
CA THR A 169 -14.37 5.92 8.29
C THR A 169 -14.06 7.14 7.44
N LEU A 170 -14.72 8.27 7.68
CA LEU A 170 -14.37 9.52 7.02
C LEU A 170 -12.92 9.92 7.32
N TYR A 171 -12.51 9.72 8.56
CA TYR A 171 -11.14 9.93 8.98
C TYR A 171 -10.17 8.98 8.25
N HIS A 172 -10.43 7.68 8.17
CA HIS A 172 -9.55 6.76 7.42
C HIS A 172 -9.52 7.07 5.92
N LEU A 173 -10.65 7.47 5.32
CA LEU A 173 -10.72 7.90 3.92
C LEU A 173 -9.84 9.12 3.62
N SER A 174 -9.56 9.98 4.62
CA SER A 174 -8.62 11.08 4.41
C SER A 174 -7.19 10.60 4.09
N SER A 175 -6.83 9.36 4.46
CA SER A 175 -5.55 8.73 4.13
C SER A 175 -5.32 8.52 2.63
N LEU A 176 -6.36 8.70 1.79
CA LEU A 176 -6.22 8.76 0.33
C LEU A 176 -5.23 9.86 -0.11
N LEU A 177 -4.98 10.88 0.71
CA LEU A 177 -3.96 11.91 0.45
C LEU A 177 -2.53 11.36 0.33
N PHE A 178 -2.26 10.16 0.85
CA PHE A 178 -0.96 9.51 0.71
C PHE A 178 -0.79 8.78 -0.63
N LEU A 179 -1.86 8.58 -1.40
CA LEU A 179 -1.76 7.86 -2.66
C LEU A 179 -0.98 8.62 -3.73
N PRO A 180 -1.19 9.94 -3.98
CA PRO A 180 -0.38 10.67 -4.95
C PRO A 180 1.14 10.55 -4.71
N PRO A 181 1.69 10.77 -3.49
CA PRO A 181 3.13 10.62 -3.27
C PRO A 181 3.60 9.16 -3.38
N LEU A 182 2.83 8.18 -2.89
CA LEU A 182 3.21 6.76 -2.99
C LEU A 182 3.22 6.28 -4.45
N VAL A 183 2.20 6.61 -5.24
CA VAL A 183 2.12 6.30 -6.67
C VAL A 183 3.21 7.06 -7.44
N GLY A 184 3.51 8.30 -7.05
CA GLY A 184 4.63 9.07 -7.61
C GLY A 184 5.97 8.37 -7.39
N LEU A 185 6.26 7.96 -6.15
CA LEU A 185 7.48 7.24 -5.78
C LEU A 185 7.60 5.91 -6.52
N LEU A 186 6.50 5.17 -6.64
CA LEU A 186 6.42 3.95 -7.45
C LEU A 186 6.79 4.22 -8.92
N ARG A 187 6.25 5.28 -9.53
CA ARG A 187 6.60 5.64 -10.92
C ARG A 187 8.05 6.05 -11.06
N LEU A 188 8.60 6.80 -10.10
CA LEU A 188 10.02 7.16 -10.10
C LEU A 188 10.91 5.91 -10.03
N SER A 189 10.50 4.94 -9.22
CA SER A 189 11.22 3.67 -9.04
C SER A 189 11.17 2.79 -10.29
N THR A 190 10.11 2.90 -11.09
CA THR A 190 9.86 2.09 -12.28
C THR A 190 10.19 2.78 -13.61
N ARG A 191 10.54 4.06 -13.60
CA ARG A 191 11.02 4.77 -14.78
C ARG A 191 12.33 4.15 -15.28
N ILE A 192 12.20 3.39 -16.37
CA ILE A 192 13.32 2.99 -17.20
C ILE A 192 13.60 4.20 -18.10
N ARG A 193 14.75 4.85 -17.93
CA ARG A 193 15.27 5.74 -18.97
C ARG A 193 15.63 4.83 -20.14
N VAL A 194 14.75 4.77 -21.13
CA VAL A 194 15.15 4.22 -22.43
C VAL A 194 16.01 5.32 -23.04
N GLU A 195 17.32 5.10 -23.07
CA GLU A 195 18.20 5.86 -23.96
C GLU A 195 17.75 5.51 -25.37
N ALA A 196 16.84 6.32 -25.94
CA ALA A 196 16.46 6.18 -27.32
C ALA A 196 17.71 6.48 -28.16
N PRO A 197 18.10 5.61 -29.11
CA PRO A 197 19.14 5.99 -30.05
C PRO A 197 18.69 7.27 -30.73
N LEU A 198 19.50 8.33 -30.62
CA LEU A 198 19.34 9.56 -31.39
C LEU A 198 19.09 9.15 -32.83
N ALA A 199 17.97 9.58 -33.40
CA ALA A 199 17.68 9.36 -34.81
C ALA A 199 18.75 10.09 -35.62
N VAL A 200 19.81 9.37 -35.98
CA VAL A 200 20.80 9.84 -36.96
C VAL A 200 20.04 9.97 -38.26
N ARG A 201 19.89 11.20 -38.78
CA ARG A 201 19.32 11.42 -40.10
C ARG A 201 20.11 10.58 -41.10
N VAL A 202 19.45 9.62 -41.74
CA VAL A 202 19.97 8.90 -42.89
C VAL A 202 20.32 9.95 -43.95
N GLY A 203 21.62 10.19 -44.15
CA GLY A 203 22.13 11.27 -44.99
C GLY A 203 23.34 12.03 -44.42
N ALA A 204 23.70 11.82 -43.14
CA ALA A 204 24.99 12.29 -42.62
C ALA A 204 26.11 11.43 -43.23
N SER A 205 26.63 11.88 -44.38
CA SER A 205 27.84 11.35 -44.99
C SER A 205 28.98 11.42 -43.98
N LEU A 206 29.43 10.26 -43.49
CA LEU A 206 30.68 10.14 -42.79
C LEU A 206 31.79 10.33 -43.82
N SER A 207 32.21 11.58 -44.01
CA SER A 207 33.47 11.92 -44.63
C SER A 207 34.60 11.40 -43.74
N THR A 208 34.98 10.14 -43.92
CA THR A 208 36.31 9.67 -43.54
C THR A 208 37.30 10.28 -44.51
N THR A 209 37.73 11.51 -44.20
CA THR A 209 38.97 12.04 -44.77
C THR A 209 40.12 11.24 -44.18
N GLN A 210 40.56 10.22 -44.91
CA GLN A 210 41.88 9.62 -44.73
C GLN A 210 42.90 10.74 -44.96
N ARG A 211 43.54 11.24 -43.89
CA ARG A 211 44.81 11.94 -44.02
C ARG A 211 45.92 10.89 -43.98
N ARG A 212 46.76 10.98 -45.01
CA ARG A 212 47.99 10.22 -45.28
C ARG A 212 48.89 10.09 -44.06
#